data_AF-A0A0N8P2G3-F1
#
_entry.id   AF-A0A0N8P2G3-F1
#
_cell.length_a   1.000
_cell.length_b   1.000
_cell.length_c   1.000
_cell.angle_alpha   90.00
_cell.angle_beta   90.00
_cell.angle_gamma   90.00
#
_symmetry.space_group_name_H-M   'P 1'
#
loop_
_entity.id
_entity.type
_entity.pdbx_description
1 polymer ?
#
loop_
_entity_poly.entity_id
_entity_poly.type
_entity_poly.pdbx_seq_one_letter_code
_entity_poly.pdbx_strand_id
1 'polypeptide(L)'
;MNAITTRNEFSEINPRAVSISSDETYWGYIIRCRNNDRTMAILMQWTAAVVGAVLLIAAFGIWTLPGSMTSQDVVGFKLGFSTIMAVVGVALVWFASHGTHYEVQVDLARLELREVLRNSRGTARIQDWIKFEDIDAVYIDRSAGEKAKARLMVRLAASSKAIEVGKDFEENLTHLHLRLGRDVLGMIIEKPVKANRGF
;
A
#
# COMPACT_ATOMS: atom_id res chain seq x y z
N MET A 1 3.87 -25.68 -29.83
CA MET A 1 2.73 -24.87 -29.35
C MET A 1 3.29 -23.55 -28.87
N ASN A 2 3.25 -22.54 -29.74
CA ASN A 2 3.79 -21.19 -29.53
C ASN A 2 2.64 -20.20 -29.48
N ALA A 3 2.64 -19.32 -28.47
CA ALA A 3 2.24 -17.91 -28.58
C ALA A 3 2.59 -17.19 -27.26
N ILE A 4 3.82 -16.67 -27.19
CA ILE A 4 4.21 -15.61 -26.25
C ILE A 4 4.16 -14.31 -27.07
N THR A 5 3.09 -13.52 -26.93
CA THR A 5 2.95 -12.16 -27.50
C THR A 5 1.77 -11.54 -26.76
N THR A 6 1.87 -10.46 -25.97
CA THR A 6 2.38 -9.13 -26.29
C THR A 6 2.91 -8.45 -25.01
N ARG A 7 4.22 -8.17 -24.96
CA ARG A 7 4.85 -7.33 -23.94
C ARG A 7 4.93 -5.91 -24.50
N ASN A 8 4.00 -5.06 -24.09
CA ASN A 8 4.08 -3.59 -24.03
C ASN A 8 5.11 -2.90 -24.96
N GLU A 9 4.69 -2.57 -26.19
CA GLU A 9 5.35 -1.59 -27.07
C GLU A 9 4.74 -0.18 -26.90
N PHE A 10 4.57 0.29 -25.67
CA PHE A 10 4.24 1.70 -25.39
C PHE A 10 5.23 2.30 -24.38
N SER A 11 6.53 2.12 -24.66
CA SER A 11 7.64 2.62 -23.85
C SER A 11 8.58 3.55 -24.61
N GLU A 12 8.05 4.44 -25.43
CA GLU A 12 8.76 5.61 -25.94
C GLU A 12 7.71 6.74 -25.97
N ILE A 13 7.56 7.57 -24.94
CA ILE A 13 8.33 8.79 -24.66
C ILE A 13 7.92 9.24 -23.24
N ASN A 14 8.61 8.85 -22.18
CA ASN A 14 8.55 9.59 -20.91
C ASN A 14 9.85 9.40 -20.12
N PRO A 15 10.69 10.45 -19.93
CA PRO A 15 11.94 10.35 -19.18
C PRO A 15 11.73 10.15 -17.66
N ARG A 16 10.47 10.07 -17.18
CA ARG A 16 10.14 9.92 -15.77
C ARG A 16 9.67 8.48 -15.50
N ALA A 17 10.41 7.77 -14.65
CA ALA A 17 10.11 6.40 -14.28
C ALA A 17 8.68 6.27 -13.72
N VAL A 18 7.87 5.44 -14.38
CA VAL A 18 6.50 5.12 -13.97
C VAL A 18 6.53 4.42 -12.61
N SER A 19 5.84 4.99 -11.63
CA SER A 19 5.73 4.46 -10.26
C SER A 19 4.43 3.69 -10.01
N ILE A 20 3.48 3.74 -10.92
CA ILE A 20 2.24 2.96 -10.85
C ILE A 20 2.27 1.81 -11.85
N SER A 21 1.99 0.61 -11.37
CA SER A 21 1.81 -0.58 -12.21
C SER A 21 0.40 -1.13 -12.04
N SER A 22 -0.28 -1.39 -13.15
CA SER A 22 -1.55 -2.12 -13.18
C SER A 22 -1.30 -3.54 -13.67
N ASP A 23 -1.63 -4.54 -12.84
CA ASP A 23 -1.59 -5.95 -13.20
C ASP A 23 -3.00 -6.45 -13.54
N GLU A 24 -3.17 -7.05 -14.71
CA GLU A 24 -4.44 -7.67 -15.10
C GLU A 24 -4.69 -8.97 -14.34
N THR A 25 -5.94 -9.24 -14.03
CA THR A 25 -6.41 -10.47 -13.38
C THR A 25 -7.68 -10.96 -14.06
N TYR A 26 -8.09 -12.21 -13.80
CA TYR A 26 -9.30 -12.76 -14.43
C TYR A 26 -10.60 -12.07 -13.99
N TRP A 27 -10.59 -11.36 -12.85
CA TRP A 27 -11.75 -10.67 -12.28
C TRP A 27 -11.69 -9.14 -12.45
N GLY A 28 -10.63 -8.60 -13.06
CA GLY A 28 -10.40 -7.16 -13.15
C GLY A 28 -8.91 -6.86 -13.10
N TYR A 29 -8.48 -5.90 -12.29
CA TYR A 29 -7.07 -5.50 -12.23
C TYR A 29 -6.65 -4.98 -10.87
N ILE A 30 -5.34 -5.04 -10.62
CA ILE A 30 -4.71 -4.58 -9.39
C ILE A 30 -3.85 -3.37 -9.70
N ILE A 31 -4.12 -2.26 -9.04
CA ILE A 31 -3.30 -1.05 -9.09
C ILE A 31 -2.32 -1.10 -7.92
N ARG A 32 -1.03 -1.12 -8.24
CA ARG A 32 0.05 -1.05 -7.25
C ARG A 32 0.77 0.28 -7.38
N CYS A 33 0.91 0.95 -6.26
CA CYS A 33 1.64 2.21 -6.18
C CYS A 33 3.00 1.98 -5.52
N ARG A 34 4.07 2.24 -6.28
CA ARG A 34 5.43 2.26 -5.75
C ARG A 34 5.63 3.58 -5.00
N ASN A 35 5.23 3.60 -3.73
CA ASN A 35 5.50 4.74 -2.87
C ASN A 35 7.02 4.89 -2.63
N ASN A 36 7.54 6.12 -2.61
CA ASN A 36 8.97 6.41 -2.37
C ASN A 36 9.30 6.45 -0.86
N ASP A 37 8.32 6.73 -0.01
CA ASP A 37 8.45 6.69 1.46
C ASP A 37 8.66 5.24 1.99
N ARG A 38 8.56 4.27 1.08
CA ARG A 38 8.75 2.84 1.29
C ARG A 38 10.10 2.49 1.90
N THR A 39 11.19 3.16 1.51
CA THR A 39 12.53 2.78 1.99
C THR A 39 12.66 2.98 3.49
N MET A 40 12.12 4.09 4.01
CA MET A 40 12.15 4.41 5.43
C MET A 40 11.21 3.51 6.23
N ALA A 41 10.00 3.24 5.73
CA ALA A 41 9.06 2.32 6.37
C ALA A 41 9.62 0.89 6.46
N ILE A 42 10.24 0.38 5.38
CA ILE A 42 10.90 -0.92 5.38
C ILE A 42 12.04 -0.93 6.39
N LEU A 43 12.88 0.10 6.41
CA LEU A 43 13.99 0.19 7.37
C LEU A 43 13.48 0.16 8.82
N MET A 44 12.42 0.92 9.13
CA MET A 44 11.78 0.93 10.45
C MET A 44 11.19 -0.42 10.83
N GLN A 45 10.58 -1.15 9.90
CA GLN A 45 10.09 -2.50 10.17
C GLN A 45 11.22 -3.48 10.44
N TRP A 46 12.31 -3.40 9.68
CA TRP A 46 13.49 -4.25 9.89
C TRP A 46 14.16 -3.95 11.23
N THR A 47 14.35 -2.69 11.59
CA THR A 47 14.93 -2.32 12.89
C THR A 47 14.01 -2.75 14.03
N ALA A 48 12.69 -2.55 13.92
CA ALA A 48 11.73 -3.03 14.90
C ALA A 48 11.78 -4.56 15.06
N ALA A 49 11.88 -5.32 13.96
CA ALA A 49 11.98 -6.77 14.00
C ALA A 49 13.26 -7.23 14.73
N VAL A 50 14.42 -6.63 14.40
CA VAL A 50 15.71 -6.98 15.01
C VAL A 50 15.72 -6.62 16.49
N VAL A 51 15.34 -5.40 16.85
CA VAL A 51 15.28 -4.94 18.24
C VAL A 51 14.30 -5.80 19.04
N GLY A 52 13.12 -6.07 18.49
CA GLY A 52 12.13 -6.93 19.11
C GLY A 52 12.65 -8.34 19.37
N ALA A 53 13.31 -8.97 18.38
CA ALA A 53 13.90 -10.28 18.53
C ALA A 53 15.01 -10.32 19.59
N VAL A 54 15.88 -9.31 19.63
CA VAL A 54 16.93 -9.18 20.66
C VAL A 54 16.33 -9.05 22.05
N LEU A 55 15.26 -8.24 22.22
CA LEU A 55 14.58 -8.10 23.51
C LEU A 55 13.94 -9.42 23.98
N LEU A 56 13.35 -10.19 23.07
CA LEU A 56 12.81 -11.51 23.41
C LEU A 56 13.92 -12.46 23.84
N ILE A 57 15.02 -12.54 23.09
CA ILE A 57 16.17 -13.36 23.43
C ILE A 57 16.73 -12.96 24.80
N ALA A 58 16.85 -11.66 25.09
CA ALA A 58 17.33 -11.17 26.37
C ALA A 58 16.36 -11.49 27.53
N ALA A 59 15.05 -11.38 27.29
CA ALA A 59 14.03 -11.75 28.27
C ALA A 59 14.16 -13.23 28.70
N PHE A 60 14.41 -14.13 27.75
CA PHE A 60 14.67 -15.55 28.04
C PHE A 60 16.08 -15.78 28.60
N GLY A 61 17.09 -15.07 28.09
CA GLY A 61 18.49 -15.23 28.47
C GLY A 61 18.79 -14.87 29.92
N ILE A 62 18.02 -13.94 30.51
CA ILE A 62 18.10 -13.62 31.95
C ILE A 62 17.85 -14.86 32.83
N TRP A 63 17.02 -15.79 32.37
CA TRP A 63 16.70 -17.02 33.11
C TRP A 63 17.75 -18.13 32.93
N THR A 64 18.58 -18.07 31.88
CA THR A 64 19.57 -19.10 31.58
C THR A 64 20.95 -18.84 32.22
N LEU A 65 21.17 -17.66 32.81
CA LEU A 65 22.46 -17.31 33.42
C LEU A 65 22.66 -18.04 34.78
N PRO A 66 23.72 -18.88 34.91
CA PRO A 66 24.03 -19.57 36.16
C PRO A 66 24.53 -18.59 37.23
N GLY A 67 24.22 -18.85 38.50
CA GLY A 67 24.60 -17.99 39.63
C GLY A 67 23.61 -16.87 39.97
N SER A 68 22.43 -16.89 39.35
CA SER A 68 21.51 -15.75 39.36
C SER A 68 20.32 -15.91 40.36
N MET A 69 20.32 -16.97 41.18
CA MET A 69 19.21 -17.35 42.08
C MET A 69 19.42 -17.03 43.57
N THR A 70 20.25 -16.05 43.92
CA THR A 70 20.76 -15.93 45.29
C THR A 70 19.95 -15.06 46.25
N SER A 71 18.92 -14.31 45.83
CA SER A 71 18.02 -13.60 46.76
C SER A 71 16.61 -13.37 46.21
N GLN A 72 15.59 -13.36 47.09
CA GLN A 72 14.18 -13.12 46.73
C GLN A 72 13.97 -11.75 46.06
N ASP A 73 14.69 -10.72 46.50
CA ASP A 73 14.61 -9.37 45.92
C ASP A 73 15.06 -9.34 44.45
N VAL A 74 16.05 -10.16 44.08
CA VAL A 74 16.56 -10.24 42.70
C VAL A 74 15.58 -10.96 41.77
N VAL A 75 14.82 -11.93 42.28
CA VAL A 75 13.83 -12.67 41.49
C VAL A 75 12.67 -11.76 41.06
N GLY A 76 12.17 -10.92 41.99
CA GLY A 76 11.09 -9.97 41.69
C GLY A 76 11.49 -8.97 40.59
N PHE A 77 12.70 -8.39 40.71
CA PHE A 77 13.23 -7.46 39.72
C PHE A 77 13.40 -8.10 38.33
N LYS A 78 13.91 -9.34 38.28
CA LYS A 78 14.05 -10.10 37.02
C LYS A 78 12.72 -10.39 36.35
N LEU A 79 11.73 -10.78 37.12
CA LEU A 79 10.40 -11.09 36.59
C LEU A 79 9.76 -9.84 35.99
N GLY A 80 9.83 -8.70 36.70
CA GLY A 80 9.36 -7.42 36.16
C GLY A 80 10.07 -7.02 34.88
N PHE A 81 11.41 -7.03 34.88
CA PHE A 81 12.20 -6.60 33.72
C PHE A 81 12.00 -7.53 32.51
N SER A 82 12.04 -8.85 32.70
CA SER A 82 11.81 -9.82 31.61
C SER A 82 10.40 -9.72 31.03
N THR A 83 9.39 -9.45 31.87
CA THR A 83 8.01 -9.23 31.40
C THR A 83 7.92 -7.99 30.50
N ILE A 84 8.51 -6.87 30.92
CA ILE A 84 8.51 -5.64 30.11
C ILE A 84 9.24 -5.87 28.79
N MET A 85 10.43 -6.48 28.82
CA MET A 85 11.17 -6.83 27.59
C MET A 85 10.37 -7.75 26.67
N ALA A 86 9.67 -8.74 27.24
CA ALA A 86 8.84 -9.66 26.47
C ALA A 86 7.67 -8.93 25.80
N VAL A 87 6.92 -8.10 26.54
CA VAL A 87 5.78 -7.34 26.01
C VAL A 87 6.22 -6.38 24.92
N VAL A 88 7.29 -5.61 25.15
CA VAL A 88 7.84 -4.67 24.15
C VAL A 88 8.38 -5.43 22.94
N GLY A 89 9.09 -6.54 23.15
CA GLY A 89 9.63 -7.37 22.09
C GLY A 89 8.54 -7.96 21.19
N VAL A 90 7.48 -8.52 21.77
CA VAL A 90 6.31 -9.01 21.02
C VAL A 90 5.65 -7.87 20.25
N ALA A 91 5.43 -6.71 20.87
CA ALA A 91 4.81 -5.56 20.21
C ALA A 91 5.61 -5.08 18.99
N LEU A 92 6.95 -5.02 19.08
CA LEU A 92 7.82 -4.63 17.98
C LEU A 92 7.83 -5.64 16.83
N VAL A 93 7.91 -6.93 17.14
CA VAL A 93 7.83 -8.00 16.13
C VAL A 93 6.47 -8.01 15.45
N TRP A 94 5.40 -7.82 16.21
CA TRP A 94 4.05 -7.69 15.70
C TRP A 94 3.90 -6.48 14.78
N PHE A 95 4.43 -5.31 15.16
CA PHE A 95 4.47 -4.12 14.31
C PHE A 95 5.21 -4.38 13.00
N ALA A 96 6.40 -4.99 13.07
CA ALA A 96 7.19 -5.33 11.89
C ALA A 96 6.50 -6.31 10.92
N SER A 97 5.54 -7.10 11.42
CA SER A 97 4.79 -8.08 10.62
C SER A 97 3.61 -7.49 9.83
N HIS A 98 3.22 -6.24 10.10
CA HIS A 98 2.11 -5.59 9.40
C HIS A 98 2.45 -5.22 7.96
N GLY A 99 1.43 -5.27 7.09
CA GLY A 99 1.58 -4.96 5.67
C GLY A 99 1.92 -3.50 5.41
N THR A 100 2.85 -3.26 4.48
CA THR A 100 3.31 -1.93 4.06
C THR A 100 3.02 -1.63 2.59
N HIS A 101 2.50 -2.60 1.85
CA HIS A 101 2.16 -2.43 0.45
C HIS A 101 0.67 -2.19 0.30
N TYR A 102 0.31 -0.93 0.09
CA TYR A 102 -1.05 -0.58 -0.28
C TYR A 102 -1.30 -0.92 -1.76
N GLU A 103 -2.35 -1.67 -2.02
CA GLU A 103 -2.83 -2.08 -3.33
C GLU A 103 -4.33 -1.75 -3.43
N VAL A 104 -4.76 -1.23 -4.57
CA VAL A 104 -6.19 -1.09 -4.86
C VAL A 104 -6.57 -2.12 -5.90
N GLN A 105 -7.57 -2.93 -5.57
CA GLN A 105 -8.07 -4.00 -6.41
C GLN A 105 -9.41 -3.59 -6.99
N VAL A 106 -9.53 -3.61 -8.32
CA VAL A 106 -10.76 -3.28 -9.03
C VAL A 106 -11.38 -4.59 -9.49
N ASP A 107 -12.44 -5.02 -8.82
CA ASP A 107 -13.17 -6.25 -9.10
C ASP A 107 -14.37 -5.95 -10.00
N LEU A 108 -14.19 -6.19 -11.31
CA LEU A 108 -15.21 -5.95 -12.32
C LEU A 108 -16.30 -7.04 -12.29
N ALA A 109 -15.98 -8.23 -11.79
CA ALA A 109 -16.94 -9.32 -11.67
C ALA A 109 -17.96 -9.05 -10.54
N ARG A 110 -17.52 -8.40 -9.46
CA ARG A 110 -18.36 -8.04 -8.31
C ARG A 110 -18.75 -6.56 -8.25
N LEU A 111 -18.22 -5.72 -9.15
CA LEU A 111 -18.43 -4.28 -9.17
C LEU A 111 -18.01 -3.62 -7.84
N GLU A 112 -16.83 -3.99 -7.35
CA GLU A 112 -16.28 -3.56 -6.07
C GLU A 112 -14.83 -3.07 -6.22
N LEU A 113 -14.50 -2.01 -5.48
CA LEU A 113 -13.15 -1.53 -5.24
C LEU A 113 -12.70 -2.01 -3.86
N ARG A 114 -11.56 -2.70 -3.78
CA ARG A 114 -11.00 -3.18 -2.51
C ARG A 114 -9.67 -2.50 -2.20
N GLU A 115 -9.58 -1.94 -1.01
CA GLU A 115 -8.33 -1.45 -0.45
C GLU A 115 -7.63 -2.62 0.25
N VAL A 116 -6.40 -2.93 -0.16
CA VAL A 116 -5.68 -4.12 0.32
C VAL A 116 -4.29 -3.74 0.78
N LEU A 117 -3.93 -4.20 1.98
CA LEU A 117 -2.57 -4.12 2.51
C LEU A 117 -1.89 -5.46 2.37
N ARG A 118 -0.82 -5.50 1.57
CA ARG A 118 0.04 -6.66 1.41
C ARG A 118 1.30 -6.51 2.25
N ASN A 119 1.68 -7.58 2.94
CA ASN A 119 2.95 -7.65 3.66
C ASN A 119 4.10 -8.10 2.76
N SER A 120 5.33 -7.97 3.26
CA SER A 120 6.54 -8.43 2.58
C SER A 120 6.57 -9.94 2.33
N ARG A 121 5.76 -10.71 3.07
CA ARG A 121 5.58 -12.16 2.91
C ARG A 121 4.50 -12.54 1.88
N GLY A 122 3.90 -11.55 1.21
CA GLY A 122 2.88 -11.76 0.18
C GLY A 122 1.46 -11.99 0.71
N THR A 123 1.25 -12.03 2.02
CA THR A 123 -0.09 -12.09 2.63
C THR A 123 -0.81 -10.76 2.42
N ALA A 124 -1.99 -10.82 1.82
CA ALA A 124 -2.85 -9.67 1.58
C ALA A 124 -3.97 -9.63 2.63
N ARG A 125 -4.23 -8.46 3.19
CA ARG A 125 -5.35 -8.19 4.09
C ARG A 125 -6.22 -7.10 3.48
N ILE A 126 -7.50 -7.39 3.28
CA ILE A 126 -8.48 -6.39 2.86
C ILE A 126 -8.70 -5.43 4.02
N GLN A 127 -8.53 -4.14 3.76
CA GLN A 127 -8.75 -3.06 4.71
C GLN A 127 -10.16 -2.50 4.58
N ASP A 128 -10.61 -2.29 3.34
CA ASP A 128 -11.93 -1.75 3.04
C ASP A 128 -12.47 -2.35 1.73
N TRP A 129 -13.79 -2.39 1.59
CA TRP A 129 -14.46 -2.73 0.35
C TRP A 129 -15.53 -1.67 0.06
N ILE A 130 -15.55 -1.18 -1.16
CA ILE A 130 -16.47 -0.14 -1.62
C ILE A 130 -17.14 -0.66 -2.88
N LYS A 131 -18.46 -0.57 -2.97
CA LYS A 131 -19.15 -0.92 -4.21
C LYS A 131 -19.07 0.23 -5.20
N PHE A 132 -19.11 -0.08 -6.50
CA PHE A 132 -19.08 0.97 -7.53
C PHE A 132 -20.27 1.93 -7.44
N GLU A 133 -21.42 1.46 -6.94
CA GLU A 133 -22.60 2.31 -6.68
C GLU A 133 -22.36 3.40 -5.64
N ASP A 134 -21.42 3.20 -4.73
CA ASP A 134 -21.06 4.15 -3.68
C ASP A 134 -20.00 5.17 -4.14
N ILE A 135 -19.54 5.09 -5.40
CA ILE A 135 -18.50 5.95 -5.95
C ILE A 135 -19.16 7.06 -6.78
N ASP A 136 -18.85 8.31 -6.41
CA ASP A 136 -19.40 9.50 -7.06
C ASP A 136 -18.47 10.04 -8.16
N ALA A 137 -17.16 10.08 -7.90
CA ALA A 137 -16.23 10.66 -8.85
C ALA A 137 -14.84 10.03 -8.77
N VAL A 138 -14.19 9.95 -9.94
CA VAL A 138 -12.76 9.67 -10.06
C VAL A 138 -12.08 10.92 -10.60
N TYR A 139 -11.08 11.45 -9.90
CA TYR A 139 -10.41 12.68 -10.29
C TYR A 139 -8.92 12.66 -9.95
N ILE A 140 -8.15 13.53 -10.62
CA ILE A 140 -6.73 13.72 -10.35
C ILE A 140 -6.58 14.97 -9.49
N ASP A 141 -6.09 14.79 -8.26
CA ASP A 141 -5.69 15.89 -7.39
C ASP A 141 -4.26 16.37 -7.75
N ARG A 142 -4.17 17.64 -8.16
CA ARG A 142 -2.93 18.33 -8.57
C ARG A 142 -2.40 19.28 -7.49
N SER A 143 -2.91 19.20 -6.26
CA SER A 143 -2.59 20.12 -5.15
C SER A 143 -1.10 20.24 -4.80
N ALA A 144 -0.27 19.25 -5.19
CA ALA A 144 1.16 19.23 -4.91
C ALA A 144 2.02 20.15 -5.82
N GLY A 145 1.44 20.75 -6.87
CA GLY A 145 2.14 21.66 -7.79
C GLY A 145 2.55 21.04 -9.13
N GLU A 146 2.87 21.90 -10.11
CA GLU A 146 2.98 21.57 -11.55
C GLU A 146 4.09 20.54 -11.90
N LYS A 147 5.11 20.41 -11.04
CA LYS A 147 6.21 19.44 -11.20
C LYS A 147 6.16 18.29 -10.18
N ALA A 148 5.17 18.29 -9.29
CA ALA A 148 5.01 17.24 -8.29
C ALA A 148 4.19 16.07 -8.84
N LYS A 149 4.25 14.93 -8.16
CA LYS A 149 3.35 13.80 -8.44
C LYS A 149 1.93 14.19 -8.04
N ALA A 150 1.00 14.03 -8.97
CA ALA A 150 -0.43 14.13 -8.73
C ALA A 150 -0.96 12.85 -8.07
N ARG A 151 -2.16 12.92 -7.49
CA ARG A 151 -2.83 11.78 -6.85
C ARG A 151 -4.12 11.45 -7.60
N LEU A 152 -4.32 10.18 -7.95
CA LEU A 152 -5.59 9.69 -8.44
C LEU A 152 -6.48 9.36 -7.24
N MET A 153 -7.60 10.06 -7.12
CA MET A 153 -8.53 9.96 -6.01
C MET A 153 -9.89 9.43 -6.49
N VAL A 154 -10.51 8.61 -5.65
CA VAL A 154 -11.89 8.14 -5.80
C VAL A 154 -12.71 8.72 -4.66
N ARG A 155 -13.71 9.53 -4.97
CA ARG A 155 -14.64 10.11 -3.98
C ARG A 155 -15.87 9.24 -3.83
N LEU A 156 -16.25 9.01 -2.59
CA LEU A 156 -17.47 8.28 -2.24
C LEU A 156 -18.69 9.22 -2.29
N ALA A 157 -19.83 8.72 -2.73
CA ALA A 157 -21.08 9.48 -2.82
C ALA A 157 -21.62 9.86 -1.42
N ALA A 158 -21.55 8.92 -0.48
CA ALA A 158 -22.09 9.09 0.87
C ALA A 158 -21.15 9.85 1.82
N SER A 159 -19.91 10.15 1.42
CA SER A 159 -18.89 10.68 2.32
C SER A 159 -17.95 11.66 1.62
N SER A 160 -17.48 12.68 2.34
CA SER A 160 -16.35 13.51 1.89
C SER A 160 -15.01 12.76 1.88
N LYS A 161 -14.99 11.48 2.29
CA LYS A 161 -13.83 10.59 2.19
C LYS A 161 -13.48 10.38 0.72
N ALA A 162 -12.22 10.67 0.39
CA ALA A 162 -11.62 10.34 -0.89
C ALA A 162 -10.51 9.31 -0.67
N ILE A 163 -10.50 8.28 -1.50
CA ILE A 163 -9.55 7.17 -1.44
C ILE A 163 -8.44 7.44 -2.46
N GLU A 164 -7.19 7.45 -2.01
CA GLU A 164 -6.03 7.58 -2.89
C GLU A 164 -5.77 6.24 -3.57
N VAL A 165 -6.10 6.16 -4.86
CA VAL A 165 -5.85 4.96 -5.67
C VAL A 165 -4.39 4.88 -6.07
N GLY A 166 -3.77 6.03 -6.33
CA GLY A 166 -2.35 6.08 -6.60
C GLY A 166 -1.74 7.44 -6.80
N LYS A 167 -0.41 7.48 -6.86
CA LYS A 167 0.38 8.71 -6.99
C LYS A 167 1.46 8.57 -8.05
N ASP A 168 1.38 9.40 -9.09
CA ASP A 168 2.35 9.48 -10.18
C ASP A 168 2.30 10.86 -10.85
N PHE A 169 3.10 11.08 -11.88
CA PHE A 169 2.90 12.20 -12.79
C PHE A 169 1.55 12.08 -13.50
N GLU A 170 0.92 13.21 -13.75
CA GLU A 170 -0.42 13.28 -14.36
C GLU A 170 -0.50 12.54 -15.71
N GLU A 171 0.54 12.63 -16.52
CA GLU A 171 0.65 11.93 -17.80
C GLU A 171 0.48 10.41 -17.62
N ASN A 172 1.08 9.84 -16.58
CA ASN A 172 1.00 8.41 -16.25
C ASN A 172 -0.36 8.05 -15.62
N LEU A 173 -0.98 9.00 -14.91
CA LEU A 173 -2.30 8.81 -14.28
C LEU A 173 -3.45 8.92 -15.27
N THR A 174 -3.29 9.62 -16.38
CA THR A 174 -4.40 9.93 -17.30
C THR A 174 -5.01 8.66 -17.88
N HIS A 175 -4.19 7.70 -18.32
CA HIS A 175 -4.70 6.43 -18.84
C HIS A 175 -5.46 5.64 -17.76
N LEU A 176 -4.93 5.61 -16.54
CA LEU A 176 -5.57 4.92 -15.42
C LEU A 176 -6.86 5.61 -14.97
N HIS A 177 -6.89 6.94 -14.97
CA HIS A 177 -8.07 7.76 -14.66
C HIS A 177 -9.20 7.49 -15.65
N LEU A 178 -8.90 7.50 -16.96
CA LEU A 178 -9.89 7.22 -18.00
C LEU A 178 -10.42 5.78 -17.91
N ARG A 179 -9.55 4.81 -17.68
CA ARG A 179 -9.95 3.41 -17.51
C ARG A 179 -10.81 3.22 -16.27
N LEU A 180 -10.34 3.68 -15.12
CA LEU A 180 -11.05 3.56 -13.84
C LEU A 180 -12.39 4.29 -13.90
N GLY A 181 -12.44 5.49 -14.49
CA GLY A 181 -13.68 6.22 -14.68
C GLY A 181 -14.68 5.49 -15.60
N ARG A 182 -14.20 4.85 -16.66
CA ARG A 182 -15.05 4.01 -17.53
C ARG A 182 -15.59 2.79 -16.81
N ASP A 183 -14.73 2.09 -16.08
CA ASP A 183 -15.07 0.82 -15.45
C ASP A 183 -15.98 1.00 -14.22
N VAL A 184 -15.72 2.03 -13.42
CA VAL A 184 -16.41 2.28 -12.14
C VAL A 184 -17.69 3.09 -12.34
N LEU A 185 -17.62 4.19 -13.10
CA LEU A 185 -18.74 5.12 -13.27
C LEU A 185 -19.56 4.81 -14.53
N GLY A 186 -19.18 3.80 -15.31
CA GLY A 186 -19.78 3.54 -16.62
C GLY A 186 -19.56 4.68 -17.62
N MET A 187 -18.60 5.58 -17.39
CA MET A 187 -18.37 6.73 -18.25
C MET A 187 -17.88 6.27 -19.63
N ILE A 188 -18.76 6.32 -20.63
CA ILE A 188 -18.36 6.39 -22.04
C ILE A 188 -17.85 7.81 -22.26
N ILE A 189 -16.54 8.01 -22.06
CA ILE A 189 -15.91 9.30 -22.32
C ILE A 189 -15.81 9.46 -23.84
N GLU A 190 -16.68 10.27 -24.44
CA GLU A 190 -16.43 10.83 -25.77
C GLU A 190 -15.09 11.57 -25.71
N LYS A 191 -14.21 11.27 -26.68
CA LYS A 191 -12.88 11.89 -26.81
C LYS A 191 -12.99 13.40 -26.53
N PRO A 192 -12.08 13.99 -25.72
CA PRO A 192 -12.09 15.43 -25.56
C PRO A 192 -11.95 16.07 -26.94
N VAL A 193 -13.02 16.76 -27.37
CA VAL A 193 -12.98 17.59 -28.58
C VAL A 193 -11.88 18.59 -28.32
N LYS A 194 -10.80 18.45 -29.09
CA LYS A 194 -9.65 19.35 -29.09
C LYS A 194 -10.22 20.76 -29.14
N ALA A 195 -10.13 21.50 -28.03
CA ALA A 195 -10.62 22.86 -27.96
C ALA A 195 -9.95 23.62 -29.11
N ASN A 196 -10.75 23.97 -30.11
CA ASN A 196 -10.30 24.70 -31.28
C ASN A 196 -9.88 26.07 -30.73
N ARG A 197 -8.58 26.26 -30.51
CA ARG A 197 -8.01 27.58 -30.27
C ARG A 197 -8.12 28.33 -31.59
N GLY A 198 -9.29 28.94 -31.78
CA GLY A 198 -9.53 29.92 -32.83
C GLY A 198 -8.78 31.20 -32.50
N PHE A 199 -8.07 31.68 -33.52
CA PHE A 199 -7.39 32.98 -33.67
C PHE A 199 -6.11 33.21 -32.85
#